data_AF-A0A1V6A4P9-F1
#
_entry.id   AF-A0A1V6A4P9-F1
#
_cell.length_a   1.000
_cell.length_b   1.000
_cell.length_c   1.000
_cell.angle_alpha   90.00
_cell.angle_beta   90.00
_cell.angle_gamma   90.00
#
_symmetry.space_group_name_H-M   'P 1'
#
loop_
_entity.id
_entity.type
_entity.pdbx_description
1 polymer ?
#
loop_
_entity_poly.entity_id
_entity_poly.type
_entity_poly.pdbx_seq_one_letter_code
_entity_poly.pdbx_strand_id
1 'polypeptide(L)'
;MDEEMMAACGLDCKGCAIRRAPEDPEAAEELIRWLKALKLLAPGEGLAEVIEKNMYCRGCLADRSLHWSPDCWILICCVDTRGHENCSQCEEFPCRRLEEWAGGDEGYGKALEKLKRLRG
;
A
#
# COMPACT_ATOMS: atom_id res chain seq x y z
N MET A 1 5.62 4.15 19.00
CA MET A 1 4.40 3.35 18.84
C MET A 1 4.21 3.21 17.33
N ASP A 2 5.00 2.31 16.71
CA ASP A 2 5.14 2.16 15.24
C ASP A 2 5.47 0.69 14.89
N GLU A 3 4.91 -0.25 15.63
CA GLU A 3 5.39 -1.63 15.53
C GLU A 3 4.84 -2.39 14.32
N GLU A 4 3.64 -2.10 13.80
CA GLU A 4 3.14 -2.73 12.57
C GLU A 4 2.21 -1.82 11.74
N MET A 5 2.77 -0.97 10.87
CA MET A 5 1.96 -0.24 9.88
C MET A 5 1.64 -1.17 8.70
N MET A 6 0.39 -1.59 8.59
CA MET A 6 -0.09 -2.54 7.58
C MET A 6 -1.25 -1.94 6.79
N ALA A 7 -1.31 -2.23 5.49
CA ALA A 7 -2.47 -1.89 4.66
C ALA A 7 -3.69 -2.75 5.02
N ALA A 8 -4.88 -2.31 4.59
CA ALA A 8 -6.11 -3.10 4.75
C ALA A 8 -5.99 -4.51 4.14
N CYS A 9 -5.20 -4.66 3.07
CA CYS A 9 -4.94 -5.92 2.38
C CYS A 9 -3.81 -6.78 2.98
N GLY A 10 -3.15 -6.32 4.05
CA GLY A 10 -2.03 -7.05 4.67
C GLY A 10 -0.64 -6.65 4.20
N LEU A 11 -0.54 -5.78 3.18
CA LEU A 11 0.76 -5.30 2.68
C LEU A 11 1.52 -4.55 3.77
N ASP A 12 2.84 -4.72 3.77
CA ASP A 12 3.72 -4.00 4.68
C ASP A 12 3.88 -2.54 4.24
N CYS A 13 3.13 -1.65 4.88
CA CYS A 13 3.27 -0.22 4.66
C CYS A 13 4.51 0.34 5.37
N LYS A 14 5.02 -0.30 6.42
CA LYS A 14 6.19 0.18 7.17
C LYS A 14 7.43 0.22 6.27
N GLY A 15 7.70 -0.88 5.57
CA GLY A 15 8.84 -1.00 4.64
C GLY A 15 8.63 -0.34 3.26
N CYS A 16 7.41 0.08 2.91
CA CYS A 16 7.07 0.59 1.58
C CYS A 16 7.82 1.88 1.21
N ALA A 17 8.60 1.85 0.12
CA ALA A 17 9.34 3.01 -0.37
C ALA A 17 8.44 4.17 -0.80
N ILE A 18 7.28 3.88 -1.43
CA ILE A 18 6.28 4.89 -1.83
C ILE A 18 5.80 5.72 -0.63
N ARG A 19 5.67 5.08 0.54
CA ARG A 19 5.24 5.76 1.77
C ARG A 19 6.38 6.51 2.45
N ARG A 20 7.56 5.88 2.52
CA ARG A 20 8.72 6.42 3.24
C ARG A 20 9.42 7.57 2.51
N ALA A 21 9.27 7.68 1.19
CA ALA A 21 10.02 8.63 0.37
C ALA A 21 10.05 10.10 0.86
N PRO A 22 8.97 10.69 1.42
CA PRO A 22 9.05 12.07 1.93
C PRO A 22 9.98 12.25 3.13
N GLU A 23 10.28 11.20 3.87
CA GLU A 23 10.99 11.24 5.16
C GLU A 23 12.29 10.42 5.16
N ASP A 24 12.51 9.60 4.14
CA ASP A 24 13.61 8.63 4.05
C ASP A 24 14.32 8.74 2.69
N PRO A 25 15.57 9.24 2.67
CA PRO A 25 16.34 9.40 1.45
C PRO A 25 16.57 8.11 0.65
N GLU A 26 16.77 6.96 1.32
CA GLU A 26 17.00 5.69 0.63
C GLU A 26 15.70 5.21 -0.06
N ALA A 27 14.57 5.34 0.64
CA ALA A 27 13.26 5.08 0.05
C ALA A 27 12.93 6.05 -1.09
N ALA A 28 13.33 7.31 -0.98
CA ALA A 28 13.14 8.31 -2.02
C ALA A 28 13.90 7.92 -3.29
N GLU A 29 15.16 7.50 -3.17
CA GLU A 29 15.94 7.02 -4.31
C GLU A 29 15.34 5.78 -4.97
N GLU A 30 14.89 4.81 -4.16
CA GLU A 30 14.21 3.61 -4.67
C GLU A 30 12.94 3.98 -5.46
N LEU A 31 12.09 4.83 -4.88
CA LEU A 31 10.86 5.31 -5.51
C LEU A 31 11.17 6.06 -6.82
N ILE A 32 12.11 6.99 -6.82
CA ILE A 32 12.50 7.77 -8.01
C ILE A 32 13.00 6.84 -9.12
N ARG A 33 13.85 5.86 -8.78
CA ARG A 33 14.34 4.87 -9.76
C ARG A 33 13.18 4.09 -10.37
N TRP A 34 12.24 3.64 -9.55
CA TRP A 34 11.07 2.91 -10.00
C TRP A 34 10.14 3.77 -10.87
N LEU A 35 9.83 5.00 -10.47
CA LEU A 35 8.98 5.91 -11.25
C LEU A 35 9.61 6.28 -12.60
N LYS A 36 10.94 6.46 -12.66
CA LYS A 36 11.67 6.65 -13.93
C LYS A 36 11.58 5.43 -14.83
N ALA A 37 11.71 4.22 -14.28
CA ALA A 37 11.55 2.98 -15.04
C ALA A 37 10.13 2.83 -15.62
N LEU A 38 9.11 3.29 -14.88
CA LEU A 38 7.72 3.35 -15.35
C LEU A 38 7.42 4.55 -16.28
N LYS A 39 8.40 5.42 -16.55
CA LYS A 39 8.25 6.67 -17.33
C LYS A 39 7.21 7.64 -16.74
N LEU A 40 6.99 7.57 -15.43
CA LEU A 40 6.12 8.49 -14.68
C LEU A 40 6.87 9.71 -14.17
N LEU A 41 8.21 9.67 -14.22
CA LEU A 41 9.10 10.73 -13.77
C LEU A 41 10.19 10.94 -14.84
N ALA A 42 10.46 12.19 -15.23
CA ALA A 42 11.43 12.51 -16.26
C ALA A 42 12.89 12.38 -15.74
N PRO A 43 13.90 12.23 -16.62
CA PRO A 43 15.29 11.99 -16.19
C PRO A 43 15.85 13.04 -15.21
N GLY A 44 15.48 14.32 -15.38
CA GLY A 44 15.90 15.42 -14.52
C GLY A 44 15.04 15.66 -13.27
N GLU A 45 13.92 14.95 -13.13
CA GLU A 45 13.02 15.07 -11.99
C GLU A 45 13.47 14.15 -10.83
N GLY A 46 13.17 14.56 -9.61
CA GLY A 46 13.54 13.90 -8.36
C GLY A 46 12.44 13.99 -7.30
N LEU A 47 12.83 14.03 -6.01
CA LEU A 47 11.88 13.97 -4.90
C LEU A 47 10.93 15.19 -4.86
N ALA A 48 11.40 16.36 -5.29
CA ALA A 48 10.59 17.57 -5.33
C ALA A 48 9.35 17.38 -6.22
N GLU A 49 9.53 16.85 -7.43
CA GLU A 49 8.43 16.57 -8.35
C GLU A 49 7.55 15.42 -7.88
N VAL A 50 8.13 14.41 -7.19
CA VAL A 50 7.35 13.35 -6.54
C VAL A 50 6.38 13.93 -5.51
N ILE A 51 6.84 14.88 -4.68
CA ILE A 51 6.00 15.53 -3.67
C ILE A 51 4.97 16.45 -4.34
N GLU A 52 5.38 17.30 -5.28
CA GLU A 52 4.50 18.25 -5.97
C GLU A 52 3.36 17.54 -6.73
N LYS A 53 3.68 16.40 -7.37
CA LYS A 53 2.72 15.59 -8.12
C LYS A 53 1.98 14.57 -7.23
N ASN A 54 2.18 14.59 -5.92
CA ASN A 54 1.57 13.67 -4.96
C ASN A 54 1.80 12.18 -5.29
N MET A 55 2.97 11.84 -5.82
CA MET A 55 3.35 10.48 -6.23
C MET A 55 3.88 9.63 -5.05
N TYR A 56 3.26 9.78 -3.89
CA TYR A 56 3.60 9.08 -2.65
C TYR A 56 2.32 8.67 -1.91
N CYS A 57 2.46 7.93 -0.81
CA CYS A 57 1.33 7.37 -0.08
C CYS A 57 1.42 7.66 1.42
N ARG A 58 0.30 7.94 2.08
CA ARG A 58 0.19 8.02 3.54
C ARG A 58 -0.41 6.77 4.20
N GLY A 59 -0.79 5.78 3.39
CA GLY A 59 -1.37 4.51 3.84
C GLY A 59 -2.89 4.47 3.73
N CYS A 60 -3.43 3.25 3.73
CA CYS A 60 -4.86 2.98 3.46
C CYS A 60 -5.84 3.62 4.46
N LEU A 61 -5.40 3.80 5.71
CA LEU A 61 -6.24 4.37 6.79
C LEU A 61 -6.01 5.87 6.99
N ALA A 62 -5.18 6.50 6.15
CA ALA A 62 -4.93 7.94 6.17
C ALA A 62 -5.80 8.67 5.12
N ASP A 63 -5.61 9.98 5.01
CA ASP A 63 -6.24 10.79 3.95
C ASP A 63 -5.86 10.28 2.55
N ARG A 64 -6.88 9.93 1.78
CA ARG A 64 -6.77 9.31 0.45
C ARG A 64 -6.40 10.27 -0.67
N SER A 65 -6.36 11.58 -0.42
CA SER A 65 -5.81 12.55 -1.39
C SER A 65 -4.33 12.28 -1.68
N LEU A 66 -3.63 11.61 -0.77
CA LEU A 66 -2.24 11.20 -0.85
C LEU A 66 -2.11 9.68 -0.69
N HIS A 67 -2.77 8.93 -1.58
CA HIS A 67 -2.73 7.47 -1.62
C HIS A 67 -2.34 6.98 -3.01
N TRP A 68 -1.48 5.96 -3.07
CA TRP A 68 -0.93 5.44 -4.32
C TRP A 68 -1.99 4.84 -5.27
N SER A 69 -3.02 4.20 -4.72
CA SER A 69 -4.13 3.63 -5.48
C SER A 69 -5.45 3.88 -4.75
N PRO A 70 -5.96 5.11 -4.78
CA PRO A 70 -7.09 5.54 -3.95
C PRO A 70 -8.41 4.83 -4.31
N ASP A 71 -8.48 4.27 -5.52
CA ASP A 71 -9.59 3.52 -6.11
C ASP A 71 -9.43 1.99 -5.98
N CYS A 72 -8.45 1.51 -5.19
CA CYS A 72 -8.24 0.09 -4.96
C CYS A 72 -9.50 -0.58 -4.40
N TRP A 73 -9.95 -1.65 -5.06
CA TRP A 73 -11.18 -2.34 -4.67
C TRP A 73 -11.13 -2.95 -3.27
N ILE A 74 -9.95 -3.37 -2.79
CA ILE A 74 -9.78 -3.94 -1.45
C ILE A 74 -10.02 -2.86 -0.40
N LEU A 75 -9.44 -1.68 -0.63
CA LEU A 75 -9.60 -0.52 0.24
C LEU A 75 -11.07 -0.10 0.33
N ILE A 76 -11.73 0.03 -0.83
CA ILE A 76 -13.14 0.39 -0.90
C ILE A 76 -14.01 -0.65 -0.16
N CYS A 77 -13.81 -1.94 -0.42
CA CYS A 77 -14.60 -2.98 0.23
C CYS A 77 -14.37 -3.05 1.75
N CYS A 78 -13.10 -3.07 2.17
CA CYS A 78 -12.71 -3.29 3.56
C CYS A 78 -13.02 -2.06 4.43
N VAL A 79 -12.57 -0.89 4.00
CA VAL A 79 -12.59 0.32 4.81
C VAL A 79 -13.88 1.11 4.57
N ASP A 80 -14.24 1.42 3.32
CA ASP A 80 -15.41 2.27 3.07
C ASP A 80 -16.73 1.54 3.32
N THR A 81 -16.86 0.34 2.74
CA THR A 81 -18.13 -0.36 2.75
C THR A 81 -18.35 -1.12 4.05
N ARG A 82 -17.29 -1.74 4.60
CA ARG A 82 -17.40 -2.59 5.80
C ARG A 82 -16.90 -1.93 7.09
N GLY A 83 -16.22 -0.79 7.02
CA GLY A 83 -15.72 -0.08 8.20
C GLY A 83 -14.63 -0.83 8.97
N HIS A 84 -13.92 -1.77 8.32
CA HIS A 84 -12.83 -2.53 8.92
C HIS A 84 -11.48 -1.85 8.69
N GLU A 85 -10.56 -2.07 9.62
CA GLU A 85 -9.17 -1.60 9.48
C GLU A 85 -8.36 -2.49 8.54
N ASN A 86 -8.69 -3.79 8.48
CA ASN A 86 -8.07 -4.73 7.57
C ASN A 86 -9.00 -5.92 7.29
N CYS A 87 -8.71 -6.66 6.22
CA CYS A 87 -9.62 -7.70 5.74
C CYS A 87 -9.78 -8.87 6.71
N SER A 88 -8.89 -9.09 7.69
CA SER A 88 -9.01 -10.22 8.63
C SER A 88 -10.25 -10.09 9.54
N GLN A 89 -10.72 -8.86 9.76
CA GLN A 89 -11.92 -8.52 10.53
C GLN A 89 -13.24 -8.88 9.82
N CYS A 90 -13.20 -9.13 8.50
CA CYS A 90 -14.39 -9.46 7.73
C CYS A 90 -14.87 -10.89 8.04
N GLU A 91 -16.16 -11.11 8.29
CA GLU A 91 -16.70 -12.45 8.58
C GLU A 91 -16.35 -13.48 7.50
N GLU A 92 -16.42 -13.08 6.23
CA GLU A 92 -16.14 -13.90 5.04
C GLU A 92 -14.64 -14.12 4.78
N PHE A 93 -13.75 -13.63 5.63
CA PHE A 93 -12.31 -13.72 5.37
C PHE A 93 -11.75 -15.14 5.61
N PRO A 94 -10.85 -15.61 4.73
CA PRO A 94 -10.44 -14.98 3.48
C PRO A 94 -11.51 -15.14 2.39
N CYS A 95 -11.91 -14.04 1.76
CA CYS A 95 -12.88 -14.12 0.67
C CYS A 95 -12.17 -14.49 -0.64
N ARG A 96 -12.87 -15.21 -1.53
CA ARG A 96 -12.31 -15.70 -2.80
C ARG A 96 -11.60 -14.62 -3.62
N ARG A 97 -12.17 -13.40 -3.70
CA ARG A 97 -11.58 -12.30 -4.47
C ARG A 97 -10.22 -11.85 -3.91
N LEU A 98 -10.05 -11.91 -2.58
CA LEU A 98 -8.78 -11.60 -1.92
C LEU A 98 -7.76 -12.71 -2.13
N GLU A 99 -8.19 -13.98 -2.14
CA GLU A 99 -7.33 -15.12 -2.45
C GLU A 99 -6.83 -15.07 -3.90
N GLU A 100 -7.71 -14.78 -4.86
CA GLU A 100 -7.34 -14.61 -6.27
C GLU A 100 -6.33 -13.46 -6.45
N TRP A 101 -6.54 -12.32 -5.77
CA TRP A 101 -5.57 -11.22 -5.76
C TRP A 101 -4.22 -11.63 -5.15
N ALA A 102 -4.24 -12.37 -4.05
CA ALA A 102 -3.03 -12.84 -3.37
C ALA A 102 -2.19 -13.80 -4.24
N GLY A 103 -2.82 -14.52 -5.17
CA GLY A 103 -2.11 -15.38 -6.13
C GLY A 103 -1.37 -14.63 -7.26
N GLY A 104 -1.56 -13.32 -7.41
CA GLY A 104 -0.99 -12.54 -8.51
C GLY A 104 0.48 -12.17 -8.35
N ASP A 105 0.99 -12.09 -7.12
CA ASP A 105 2.40 -11.77 -6.82
C ASP A 105 2.81 -12.36 -5.46
N GLU A 106 4.09 -12.69 -5.29
CA GLU A 106 4.61 -13.26 -4.04
C GLU A 106 4.39 -12.31 -2.84
N GLY A 107 4.50 -11.00 -3.06
CA GLY A 107 4.22 -9.97 -2.05
C GLY A 107 2.75 -9.96 -1.62
N TYR A 108 1.82 -10.18 -2.55
CA TYR A 108 0.39 -10.26 -2.23
C TYR A 108 0.05 -11.55 -1.48
N GLY A 109 0.72 -12.67 -1.82
CA GLY A 109 0.63 -13.91 -1.06
C GLY A 109 1.07 -13.73 0.38
N LYS A 110 2.23 -13.10 0.61
CA LYS A 110 2.73 -12.77 1.95
C LYS A 110 1.79 -11.85 2.73
N ALA A 111 1.14 -10.90 2.06
CA ALA A 111 0.15 -10.01 2.67
C ALA A 111 -1.07 -10.80 3.18
N LEU A 112 -1.61 -11.72 2.39
CA LEU A 112 -2.71 -12.57 2.80
C LEU A 112 -2.32 -13.49 3.98
N GLU A 113 -1.14 -14.10 3.94
CA GLU A 113 -0.65 -14.94 5.04
C GLU A 113 -0.47 -14.15 6.34
N LYS A 114 -0.07 -12.87 6.27
CA LYS A 114 -0.05 -11.99 7.43
C LYS A 114 -1.46 -11.79 7.99
N LEU A 115 -2.45 -11.49 7.15
CA LEU A 115 -3.85 -11.32 7.60
C LEU A 115 -4.42 -12.60 8.23
N LYS A 116 -4.09 -13.78 7.68
CA LYS A 116 -4.51 -15.07 8.26
C LYS A 116 -3.98 -15.25 9.69
N ARG A 117 -2.72 -14.90 9.93
CA ARG A 117 -2.13 -14.95 11.28
C ARG A 117 -2.79 -14.00 12.27
N LEU A 118 -3.31 -12.86 11.80
CA LEU A 118 -4.00 -11.90 12.65
C LEU A 118 -5.40 -12.37 13.08
N ARG A 119 -6.05 -13.23 12.28
CA ARG A 119 -7.38 -13.76 12.62
C ARG A 119 -7.32 -14.88 13.67
N GLY A 120 -6.26 -15.69 13.64
CA GLY A 120 -6.15 -16.93 14.43
C GLY A 120 -6.66 -18.14 13.67
#